data_AF-A0A4Q1AD22-F1
#
_entry.id   AF-A0A4Q1AD22-F1
#
_cell.length_a   1.000
_cell.length_b   1.000
_cell.length_c   1.000
_cell.angle_alpha   90.00
_cell.angle_beta   90.00
_cell.angle_gamma   90.00
#
_symmetry.space_group_name_H-M   'P 1'
#
loop_
_entity.id
_entity.type
_entity.pdbx_description
1 polymer ?
#
loop_
_entity_poly.entity_id
_entity_poly.type
_entity_poly.pdbx_seq_one_letter_code
_entity_poly.pdbx_strand_id
1 'polypeptide(L)'
;MNNNILYTFVAEDAIKDTEMFTLNCNCGGKVIIMSPFQETEVTCPECESLIKILIVSGDPGYIIGADENGEPKLLPVQGSKAKPIELLSESEKNKILSNVKNQIKKD
;
A
#
# COMPACT_ATOMS: atom_id res chain seq x y z
N MET A 1 16.05 3.08 20.55
CA MET A 1 15.47 3.50 19.26
C MET A 1 14.74 2.30 18.71
N ASN A 2 13.40 2.34 18.68
CA ASN A 2 12.61 1.25 18.10
C ASN A 2 12.74 1.39 16.58
N ASN A 3 13.60 0.58 15.96
CA ASN A 3 13.73 0.50 14.51
C ASN A 3 12.52 -0.22 13.91
N ASN A 4 11.36 0.43 13.88
CA ASN A 4 10.21 -0.06 13.14
C ASN A 4 10.42 0.20 11.65
N ILE A 5 10.75 -0.88 10.94
CA ILE A 5 10.80 -0.87 9.47
C ILE A 5 9.41 -1.24 8.97
N LEU A 6 8.80 -0.33 8.21
CA LEU A 6 7.53 -0.54 7.52
C LEU A 6 7.79 -0.74 6.04
N TYR A 7 6.85 -1.39 5.37
CA TYR A 7 6.82 -1.53 3.92
C TYR A 7 5.50 -0.96 3.41
N THR A 8 5.55 -0.28 2.28
CA THR A 8 4.36 0.25 1.63
C THR A 8 4.42 0.04 0.12
N PHE A 9 3.25 -0.12 -0.48
CA PHE A 9 3.11 -0.18 -1.94
C PHE A 9 2.68 1.19 -2.46
N VAL A 10 3.26 1.64 -3.56
CA VAL A 10 2.92 2.90 -4.23
C VAL A 10 2.54 2.61 -5.67
N ALA A 11 1.39 3.12 -6.11
CA ALA A 11 0.96 3.02 -7.51
C ALA A 11 1.91 3.84 -8.38
N GLU A 12 2.47 3.21 -9.42
CA GLU A 12 3.37 3.87 -10.37
C GLU A 12 2.69 5.09 -11.03
N ASP A 13 1.39 4.96 -11.36
CA ASP A 13 0.60 6.04 -11.97
C ASP A 13 0.43 7.26 -11.06
N ALA A 14 0.63 7.10 -9.74
CA ALA A 14 0.53 8.21 -8.78
C ALA A 14 1.80 9.07 -8.71
N ILE A 15 2.93 8.56 -9.21
CA ILE A 15 4.24 9.21 -9.11
C ILE A 15 4.84 9.60 -10.47
N LYS A 16 4.29 9.08 -11.58
CA LYS A 16 4.77 9.40 -12.94
C LYS A 16 4.56 10.86 -13.34
N ASP A 17 3.37 11.41 -13.07
CA ASP A 17 2.92 12.69 -13.62
C ASP A 17 2.57 13.72 -12.52
N THR A 18 3.12 13.57 -11.32
CA THR A 18 2.86 14.47 -10.18
C THR A 18 4.10 15.29 -9.84
N GLU A 19 3.90 16.57 -9.48
CA GLU A 19 4.99 17.42 -8.97
C GLU A 19 5.41 17.01 -7.56
N MET A 20 4.46 16.46 -6.80
CA MET A 20 4.63 16.02 -5.42
C MET A 20 3.73 14.81 -5.14
N PHE A 21 4.27 13.87 -4.36
CA PHE A 21 3.56 12.72 -3.83
C PHE A 21 3.53 12.80 -2.30
N THR A 22 2.37 12.55 -1.70
CA THR A 22 2.24 12.47 -0.23
C THR A 22 2.16 11.02 0.21
N LEU A 23 3.21 10.54 0.86
CA LEU A 23 3.26 9.22 1.48
C LEU A 23 2.74 9.33 2.92
N ASN A 24 1.77 8.48 3.26
CA ASN A 24 1.16 8.41 4.58
C ASN A 24 1.77 7.26 5.38
N CYS A 25 2.04 7.51 6.66
CA CYS A 25 2.47 6.50 7.62
C CYS A 25 1.27 5.96 8.42
N ASN A 26 1.36 4.74 8.95
CA ASN A 26 0.35 4.15 9.82
C ASN A 26 0.08 4.95 11.10
N CYS A 27 1.04 5.78 11.54
CA CYS A 27 0.85 6.68 12.69
C CYS A 27 0.08 7.97 12.34
N GLY A 28 -0.31 8.17 11.08
CA GLY A 28 -0.95 9.39 10.57
C GLY A 28 0.02 10.46 10.06
N GLY A 29 1.34 10.28 10.26
CA GLY A 29 2.37 11.18 9.74
C GLY A 29 2.43 11.16 8.21
N LYS A 30 2.87 12.27 7.62
CA LYS A 30 2.95 12.46 6.17
C LYS A 30 4.37 12.83 5.75
N VAL A 31 4.83 12.23 4.66
CA VAL A 31 6.09 12.57 4.00
C VAL A 31 5.75 13.09 2.61
N ILE A 32 6.21 14.30 2.30
CA ILE A 32 6.07 14.89 0.97
C ILE A 32 7.33 14.56 0.18
N ILE A 33 7.14 13.90 -0.96
CA ILE A 33 8.20 13.50 -1.87
C ILE A 33 8.04 14.33 -3.14
N MET A 34 9.11 15.01 -3.57
CA MET A 34 9.09 15.86 -4.76
C MET A 34 9.45 15.05 -6.00
N SER A 35 8.92 15.46 -7.15
CA SER A 35 9.34 14.90 -8.45
C SER A 35 10.79 15.29 -8.80
N PRO A 36 11.55 14.43 -9.49
CA PRO A 36 11.22 13.06 -9.86
C PRO A 36 11.27 12.12 -8.64
N PHE A 37 10.30 11.23 -8.53
CA PHE A 37 10.26 10.23 -7.46
C PHE A 37 11.43 9.24 -7.63
N GLN A 38 12.37 9.23 -6.68
CA GLN A 38 13.57 8.40 -6.71
C GLN A 38 13.78 7.62 -5.40
N GLU A 39 12.96 7.92 -4.40
CA GLU A 39 13.04 7.41 -3.05
C GLU A 39 12.65 5.94 -3.01
N THR A 40 13.57 5.10 -2.52
CA THR A 40 13.29 3.69 -2.20
C THR A 40 12.86 3.51 -0.75
N GLU A 41 13.15 4.50 0.10
CA GLU A 41 12.73 4.54 1.50
C GLU A 41 12.69 5.98 2.02
N VAL A 42 11.86 6.23 3.03
CA VAL A 42 11.74 7.52 3.72
C VAL A 42 11.57 7.31 5.22
N THR A 43 11.96 8.29 6.03
CA THR A 43 11.71 8.27 7.48
C THR A 43 10.48 9.10 7.80
N CYS A 44 9.53 8.55 8.56
CA CYS A 44 8.38 9.32 9.03
C CYS A 44 8.84 10.39 10.03
N PRO A 45 8.48 11.68 9.84
CA PRO A 45 8.89 12.75 10.75
C PRO A 45 8.21 12.67 12.13
N GLU A 46 7.11 11.93 12.25
CA GLU A 46 6.31 11.85 13.48
C GLU A 46 6.75 10.69 14.39
N CYS A 47 6.88 9.48 13.82
CA CYS A 47 7.16 8.27 14.59
C CYS A 47 8.54 7.68 14.31
N GLU A 48 9.35 8.35 13.48
CA GLU A 48 10.72 7.97 13.12
C GLU A 48 10.84 6.58 12.45
N SER A 49 9.72 5.97 12.05
CA SER A 49 9.74 4.68 11.36
C SER A 49 10.35 4.83 9.96
N LEU A 50 11.23 3.90 9.59
CA LEU A 50 11.76 3.79 8.23
C LEU A 50 10.74 3.07 7.36
N ILE A 51 10.27 3.70 6.30
CA ILE A 51 9.25 3.18 5.40
C ILE A 51 9.91 2.85 4.07
N LYS A 52 10.01 1.56 3.76
CA LYS A 52 10.49 1.07 2.46
C LYS A 52 9.37 1.07 1.44
N ILE A 53 9.69 1.53 0.23
CA ILE A 53 8.72 1.83 -0.82
C ILE A 53 8.85 0.77 -1.92
N LEU A 54 7.74 0.12 -2.23
CA LEU A 54 7.62 -0.85 -3.32
C LEU A 54 6.69 -0.25 -4.39
N ILE A 55 7.27 0.19 -5.51
CA ILE A 55 6.48 0.71 -6.64
C ILE A 55 5.84 -0.48 -7.36
N VAL A 56 4.53 -0.40 -7.60
CA VAL A 56 3.75 -1.39 -8.34
C VAL A 56 3.23 -0.79 -9.63
N SER A 57 3.38 -1.52 -10.74
CA SER A 57 3.03 -1.03 -12.08
C SER A 57 1.56 -0.60 -12.20
N GLY A 58 1.32 0.54 -12.83
CA GLY A 58 -0.01 1.11 -13.02
C GLY A 58 -0.69 1.54 -11.70
N ASP A 59 -2.02 1.41 -11.65
CA ASP A 59 -2.84 1.57 -10.45
C ASP A 59 -3.66 0.28 -10.19
N PRO A 60 -3.10 -0.69 -9.44
CA PRO A 60 -3.79 -1.95 -9.18
C PRO A 60 -4.94 -1.84 -8.17
N GLY A 61 -5.12 -0.68 -7.54
CA GLY A 61 -6.07 -0.52 -6.44
C GLY A 61 -5.55 -1.05 -5.10
N TYR A 62 -5.28 -2.36 -5.05
CA TYR A 62 -4.86 -3.09 -3.85
C TYR A 62 -3.93 -4.25 -4.22
N ILE A 63 -3.14 -4.71 -3.24
CA ILE A 63 -2.33 -5.93 -3.36
C ILE A 63 -2.93 -7.03 -2.48
N ILE A 64 -2.88 -8.27 -2.94
CA ILE A 64 -3.20 -9.43 -2.11
C ILE A 64 -1.95 -9.82 -1.32
N GLY A 65 -2.04 -9.70 0.00
CA GLY A 65 -1.09 -10.28 0.93
C GLY A 65 -1.69 -11.48 1.67
N ALA A 66 -0.91 -12.09 2.55
CA ALA A 66 -1.39 -13.06 3.52
C ALA A 66 -1.13 -12.54 4.95
N ASP A 67 -1.97 -12.91 5.90
CA ASP A 67 -1.68 -12.73 7.32
C ASP A 67 -0.76 -13.83 7.86
N GLU A 68 -0.53 -13.83 9.17
CA GLU A 68 0.32 -14.80 9.87
C GLU A 68 -0.19 -16.26 9.77
N ASN A 69 -1.48 -16.44 9.48
CA ASN A 69 -2.09 -17.75 9.30
C ASN A 69 -2.17 -18.17 7.82
N GLY A 70 -1.63 -17.34 6.91
CA GLY A 70 -1.72 -17.56 5.48
C GLY A 70 -3.07 -17.14 4.87
N GLU A 71 -3.96 -16.50 5.64
CA GLU A 71 -5.25 -16.06 5.12
C GLU A 71 -5.07 -14.83 4.23
N PRO A 72 -5.64 -14.83 3.00
CA PRO A 72 -5.53 -13.69 2.10
C PRO A 72 -6.16 -12.42 2.67
N LYS A 73 -5.45 -11.30 2.54
CA LYS A 73 -5.92 -9.96 2.91
C LYS A 73 -5.61 -8.93 1.84
N LEU A 74 -6.41 -7.87 1.81
CA LEU A 74 -6.15 -6.70 0.99
C LEU A 74 -5.12 -5.81 1.69
N LEU A 75 -4.08 -5.41 0.94
CA LEU A 75 -3.09 -4.43 1.34
C LEU A 75 -3.31 -3.16 0.51
N PRO A 76 -3.34 -1.97 1.15
CA PRO A 76 -3.56 -0.72 0.43
C PRO A 76 -2.34 -0.38 -0.43
N VAL A 77 -2.61 0.25 -1.56
CA VAL A 77 -1.59 0.86 -2.44
C VAL A 77 -1.74 2.37 -2.34
N GLN A 78 -0.71 3.06 -1.89
CA GLN A 78 -0.74 4.51 -1.76
C GLN A 78 -0.76 5.17 -3.14
N GLY A 79 -1.52 6.27 -3.25
CA GLY A 79 -1.73 6.97 -4.51
C GLY A 79 -2.75 6.33 -5.46
N SER A 80 -3.28 5.16 -5.11
CA SER A 80 -4.36 4.50 -5.85
C SER A 80 -5.61 5.38 -5.91
N LYS A 81 -6.28 5.38 -7.06
CA LYS A 81 -7.58 6.02 -7.30
C LYS A 81 -8.76 5.09 -6.97
N ALA A 82 -8.48 3.84 -6.63
CA ALA A 82 -9.51 2.93 -6.17
C ALA A 82 -10.15 3.43 -4.86
N LYS A 83 -11.35 2.94 -4.57
CA LYS A 83 -12.01 3.16 -3.28
C LYS A 83 -11.04 2.75 -2.15
N PRO A 84 -10.89 3.48 -1.04
CA PRO A 84 -10.09 3.01 0.09
C PRO A 84 -10.66 1.71 0.70
N ILE A 85 -9.77 0.84 1.23
CA ILE A 85 -10.17 -0.45 1.83
C ILE A 85 -11.18 -0.24 2.96
N GLU A 86 -10.98 0.83 3.73
CA GLU A 86 -11.80 1.20 4.89
C GLU A 86 -13.23 1.59 4.47
N LEU A 87 -13.42 2.01 3.23
CA LEU A 87 -14.73 2.36 2.68
C LEU A 87 -15.40 1.18 1.96
N LEU A 88 -14.69 0.07 1.71
CA LEU A 88 -15.30 -1.15 1.19
C LEU A 88 -16.22 -1.77 2.24
N SER A 89 -17.42 -2.16 1.81
CA SER A 89 -18.29 -3.02 2.59
C SER A 89 -17.67 -4.41 2.75
N GLU A 90 -18.05 -5.10 3.82
CA GLU A 90 -17.59 -6.48 4.07
C GLU A 90 -17.97 -7.43 2.92
N SER A 91 -19.10 -7.20 2.25
CA SER A 91 -19.50 -7.96 1.07
C SER A 91 -18.54 -7.76 -0.11
N GLU A 92 -18.13 -6.51 -0.38
CA GLU A 92 -17.15 -6.20 -1.42
C GLU A 92 -15.79 -6.85 -1.13
N LYS A 93 -15.30 -6.73 0.12
CA LYS A 93 -14.04 -7.36 0.55
C LYS A 93 -14.10 -8.88 0.38
N ASN A 94 -15.17 -9.51 0.88
CA ASN A 94 -15.35 -10.96 0.80
C ASN A 94 -15.46 -11.45 -0.65
N LYS A 95 -16.11 -10.70 -1.53
CA LYS A 95 -16.16 -11.02 -2.96
C LYS A 95 -14.77 -11.01 -3.60
N ILE A 96 -13.93 -10.03 -3.28
CA ILE A 96 -12.54 -9.99 -3.79
C ILE A 96 -11.73 -11.16 -3.24
N LEU A 97 -11.76 -11.38 -1.92
CA LEU A 97 -10.95 -12.41 -1.25
C LEU A 97 -11.39 -13.84 -1.58
N SER A 98 -12.69 -14.08 -1.80
CA SER A 98 -13.19 -15.40 -2.22
C SER A 98 -12.67 -15.81 -3.60
N ASN A 99 -12.58 -14.88 -4.55
CA ASN A 99 -11.98 -15.15 -5.86
C ASN A 99 -10.52 -15.59 -5.72
N VAL A 100 -9.76 -14.93 -4.84
CA VAL A 100 -8.36 -15.28 -4.52
C VAL A 100 -8.28 -16.68 -3.93
N LYS A 101 -9.07 -16.98 -2.88
CA LYS A 101 -9.10 -18.31 -2.24
C LYS A 101 -9.43 -19.42 -3.24
N ASN A 102 -10.33 -19.15 -4.18
CA ASN A 102 -10.69 -20.09 -5.22
C ASN A 102 -9.60 -20.31 -6.27
N GLN A 103 -8.70 -19.33 -6.49
CA GLN A 103 -7.54 -19.51 -7.35
C GLN A 103 -6.44 -20.30 -6.63
N ILE A 104 -6.13 -19.95 -5.37
CA ILE A 104 -5.10 -20.67 -4.58
C ILE A 104 -5.44 -22.15 -4.42
N LYS A 105 -6.72 -22.52 -4.25
CA LYS A 105 -7.15 -23.93 -4.12
C LYS A 105 -7.08 -24.75 -5.41
N LYS A 106 -6.88 -24.10 -6.57
CA LYS A 106 -6.80 -24.79 -7.87
C LYS A 106 -5.39 -25.23 -8.23
N ASP A 107 -4.39 -24.70 -7.51
CA ASP A 107 -2.99 -25.12 -7.58
C ASP A 107 -2.71 -26.19 -6.51
#